data_AF-A0A946MD09-F1
#
_entry.id   AF-A0A946MD09-F1
#
_cell.length_a   1.000
_cell.length_b   1.000
_cell.length_c   1.000
_cell.angle_alpha   90.00
_cell.angle_beta   90.00
_cell.angle_gamma   90.00
#
_symmetry.space_group_name_H-M   'P 1'
#
loop_
_entity.id
_entity.type
_entity.pdbx_description
1 polymer ?
#
loop_
_entity_poly.entity_id
_entity_poly.type
_entity_poly.pdbx_seq_one_letter_code
_entity_poly.pdbx_strand_id
1 'polypeptide(L)'
;MSELENLESIGPDATGLRISMVWENERFKHCVDWVAGDQAFRILESVEGDEKELWPPSPALQQLTLEQRTQSRQVGLIVGMAGNSHWSVAIENDPRDRSMLFEVACRVADTEAGSLTTTYKSMVPVKIIDPIERVAELSIAGRKCRIKVESTGRGELDELKIDGNIITITPTEMPETWPATVEWKYRLFG
;
A
#
# COMPACT_ATOMS: atom_id res chain seq x y z
N MET A 1 -23.83 -9.22 1.51
CA MET A 1 -22.91 -8.27 2.16
C MET A 1 -21.57 -8.99 2.22
N SER A 2 -20.58 -8.56 1.42
CA SER A 2 -19.22 -9.08 1.59
C SER A 2 -18.73 -8.65 2.96
N GLU A 3 -18.16 -9.58 3.71
CA GLU A 3 -17.50 -9.30 4.97
C GLU A 3 -16.31 -8.35 4.67
N LEU A 4 -16.20 -7.25 5.42
CA LEU A 4 -15.06 -6.34 5.28
C LEU A 4 -13.84 -7.02 5.88
N GLU A 5 -12.90 -7.40 5.02
CA GLU A 5 -11.65 -8.01 5.44
C GLU A 5 -10.67 -6.94 5.92
N ASN A 6 -10.17 -7.10 7.15
CA ASN A 6 -9.32 -6.10 7.81
C ASN A 6 -7.99 -6.70 8.25
N LEU A 7 -6.93 -5.89 8.14
CA LEU A 7 -5.69 -6.08 8.88
C LEU A 7 -5.54 -4.96 9.90
N GLU A 8 -5.14 -5.30 11.13
CA GLU A 8 -5.04 -4.34 12.21
C GLU A 8 -3.66 -4.32 12.85
N SER A 9 -3.12 -3.13 13.05
CA SER A 9 -1.86 -2.87 13.74
C SER A 9 -2.15 -1.95 14.92
N ILE A 10 -2.94 -2.47 15.86
CA ILE A 10 -3.48 -1.74 17.01
C ILE A 10 -2.65 -2.07 18.25
N GLY A 11 -2.12 -1.03 18.89
CA GLY A 11 -1.32 -1.14 20.10
C GLY A 11 -2.17 -1.42 21.36
N PRO A 12 -1.52 -1.67 22.51
CA PRO A 12 -2.21 -1.99 23.77
C PRO A 12 -3.13 -0.88 24.30
N ASP A 13 -2.97 0.36 23.84
CA ASP A 13 -3.83 1.50 24.18
C ASP A 13 -5.06 1.63 23.26
N ALA A 14 -5.35 0.59 22.47
CA ALA A 14 -6.43 0.54 21.49
C ALA A 14 -6.31 1.61 20.38
N THR A 15 -5.08 2.02 20.04
CA THR A 15 -4.84 2.94 18.93
C THR A 15 -3.82 2.38 17.93
N GLY A 16 -3.97 2.71 16.65
CA GLY A 16 -3.09 2.19 15.60
C GLY A 16 -3.70 2.28 14.20
N LEU A 17 -3.17 1.48 13.28
CA LEU A 17 -3.65 1.45 11.89
C LEU A 17 -4.62 0.29 11.67
N ARG A 18 -5.66 0.52 10.88
CA ARG A 18 -6.49 -0.53 10.27
C ARG A 18 -6.45 -0.36 8.76
N ILE A 19 -6.28 -1.47 8.05
CA ILE A 19 -6.47 -1.54 6.60
C ILE A 19 -7.72 -2.35 6.33
N SER A 20 -8.68 -1.74 5.65
CA SER A 20 -9.89 -2.40 5.16
C SER A 20 -9.79 -2.66 3.66
N MET A 21 -10.14 -3.87 3.25
CA MET A 21 -10.20 -4.28 1.85
C MET A 21 -11.64 -4.17 1.36
N VAL A 22 -11.88 -3.28 0.40
CA VAL A 22 -13.21 -3.01 -0.15
C VAL A 22 -13.26 -3.47 -1.59
N TRP A 23 -14.17 -4.39 -1.90
CA TRP A 23 -14.38 -4.85 -3.27
C TRP A 23 -15.20 -3.83 -4.06
N GLU A 24 -14.58 -3.18 -5.04
CA GLU A 24 -15.21 -2.19 -5.92
C GLU A 24 -14.68 -2.37 -7.35
N ASN A 25 -15.56 -2.29 -8.36
CA ASN A 25 -15.17 -2.34 -9.77
C ASN A 25 -14.23 -3.51 -10.11
N GLU A 26 -14.61 -4.72 -9.66
CA GLU A 26 -13.88 -5.98 -9.91
C GLU A 26 -12.48 -6.09 -9.30
N ARG A 27 -12.14 -5.21 -8.35
CA ARG A 27 -10.86 -5.26 -7.64
C ARG A 27 -11.00 -4.81 -6.19
N PHE A 28 -10.00 -5.13 -5.38
CA PHE A 28 -9.87 -4.65 -4.01
C PHE A 28 -9.21 -3.29 -3.98
N LYS A 29 -9.90 -2.33 -3.38
CA LYS A 29 -9.35 -1.06 -2.91
C LYS A 29 -8.93 -1.20 -1.46
N HIS A 30 -7.74 -0.73 -1.10
CA HIS A 30 -7.35 -0.63 0.31
C HIS A 30 -7.65 0.75 0.90
N CYS A 31 -8.26 0.74 2.07
CA CYS A 31 -8.57 1.93 2.84
C CYS A 31 -7.78 1.87 4.14
N VAL A 32 -7.03 2.91 4.46
CA VAL A 32 -6.25 2.98 5.70
C VAL A 32 -6.92 3.95 6.64
N ASP A 33 -7.20 3.48 7.85
CA ASP A 33 -7.79 4.24 8.94
C ASP A 33 -6.81 4.35 10.11
N TRP A 34 -6.77 5.51 10.76
CA TRP A 34 -6.26 5.62 12.12
C TRP A 34 -7.38 5.25 13.09
N VAL A 35 -7.16 4.25 13.92
CA VAL A 35 -8.10 3.79 14.95
C VAL A 35 -7.71 4.37 16.30
N ALA A 36 -8.71 4.84 17.04
CA ALA A 36 -8.58 5.26 18.43
C ALA A 36 -9.80 4.80 19.24
N GLY A 37 -9.69 3.65 19.90
CA GLY A 37 -10.81 3.03 20.61
C GLY A 37 -11.91 2.60 19.65
N ASP A 38 -13.11 3.16 19.81
CA ASP A 38 -14.28 2.93 18.96
C ASP A 38 -14.34 3.87 17.74
N GLN A 39 -13.44 4.85 17.66
CA GLN A 39 -13.35 5.79 16.56
C GLN A 39 -12.37 5.33 15.49
N ALA A 40 -12.71 5.57 14.23
CA ALA A 40 -11.83 5.35 13.08
C ALA A 40 -11.84 6.59 12.18
N PHE A 41 -10.67 7.00 11.74
CA PHE A 41 -10.46 8.18 10.90
C PHE A 41 -9.76 7.77 9.61
N ARG A 42 -10.46 7.87 8.47
CA ARG A 42 -9.88 7.60 7.15
C ARG A 42 -8.70 8.52 6.88
N ILE A 43 -7.53 7.93 6.62
CA ILE A 43 -6.31 8.68 6.27
C ILE A 43 -5.94 8.54 4.81
N LEU A 44 -6.07 7.34 4.24
CA LEU A 44 -5.66 7.03 2.87
C LEU A 44 -6.67 6.10 2.20
N GLU A 45 -6.83 6.30 0.90
CA GLU A 45 -7.55 5.39 0.01
C GLU A 45 -6.69 5.16 -1.22
N SER A 46 -6.52 3.92 -1.66
CA SER A 46 -5.87 3.70 -2.95
C SER A 46 -6.68 4.22 -4.12
N VAL A 47 -5.96 4.51 -5.19
CA VAL A 47 -6.50 4.83 -6.50
C VAL A 47 -6.28 3.63 -7.41
N GLU A 48 -7.37 2.96 -7.81
CA GLU A 48 -7.33 1.65 -8.46
C GLU A 48 -7.35 1.69 -10.00
N GLY A 49 -7.68 2.82 -10.60
CA GLY A 49 -7.92 2.91 -12.05
C GLY A 49 -9.21 2.25 -12.49
N ASP A 50 -9.32 1.97 -13.80
CA ASP A 50 -10.44 1.23 -14.39
C ASP A 50 -10.02 -0.12 -15.01
N GLU A 51 -10.98 -0.86 -15.56
CA GLU A 51 -10.78 -2.19 -16.18
C GLU A 51 -10.01 -2.16 -17.51
N LYS A 52 -9.87 -0.98 -18.13
CA LYS A 52 -9.23 -0.80 -19.45
C LYS A 52 -7.78 -0.36 -19.32
N GLU A 53 -7.38 0.13 -18.16
CA GLU A 53 -6.01 0.51 -17.87
C GLU A 53 -5.12 -0.73 -17.71
N LEU A 54 -4.17 -0.91 -18.64
CA LEU A 54 -3.14 -1.95 -18.56
C LEU A 54 -2.15 -1.70 -17.42
N TRP A 55 -1.99 -0.43 -17.06
CA TRP A 55 -1.05 0.07 -16.06
C TRP A 55 -1.78 1.00 -15.10
N PRO A 56 -2.65 0.45 -14.23
CA PRO A 56 -3.43 1.24 -13.31
C PRO A 56 -2.54 1.95 -12.27
N PRO A 57 -3.03 3.05 -11.65
CA PRO A 57 -2.28 3.84 -10.68
C PRO A 57 -1.92 3.08 -9.38
N SER A 58 -2.55 1.94 -9.12
CA SER A 58 -2.22 0.98 -8.06
C SER A 58 -2.38 -0.45 -8.57
N PRO A 59 -1.80 -1.45 -7.88
CA PRO A 59 -1.95 -2.86 -8.26
C PRO A 59 -3.41 -3.28 -8.48
N ALA A 60 -3.72 -3.94 -9.60
CA ALA A 60 -5.06 -4.46 -9.86
C ALA A 60 -5.32 -5.76 -9.07
N LEU A 61 -5.76 -5.63 -7.82
CA LEU A 61 -5.91 -6.73 -6.86
C LEU A 61 -7.29 -7.39 -6.94
N GLN A 62 -7.38 -8.70 -7.11
CA GLN A 62 -8.66 -9.40 -7.38
C GLN A 62 -8.94 -10.57 -6.44
N GLN A 63 -7.92 -11.10 -5.79
CA GLN A 63 -8.04 -12.20 -4.84
C GLN A 63 -7.26 -11.85 -3.58
N LEU A 64 -7.86 -12.11 -2.44
CA LEU A 64 -7.32 -11.81 -1.12
C LEU A 64 -7.34 -13.07 -0.27
N THR A 65 -6.24 -13.31 0.43
CA THR A 65 -6.14 -14.33 1.47
C THR A 65 -5.58 -13.67 2.72
N LEU A 66 -6.31 -13.76 3.83
CA LEU A 66 -5.83 -13.34 5.14
C LEU A 66 -5.34 -14.54 5.93
N GLU A 67 -4.09 -14.49 6.38
CA GLU A 67 -3.47 -15.51 7.22
C GLU A 67 -3.17 -14.96 8.62
N GLN A 68 -3.64 -15.66 9.64
CA GLN A 68 -3.27 -15.40 11.02
C GLN A 68 -1.95 -16.11 11.36
N ARG A 69 -0.88 -15.37 11.62
CA ARG A 69 0.45 -15.93 11.98
C ARG A 69 0.59 -16.16 13.48
N THR A 70 0.08 -15.24 14.29
CA THR A 70 -0.02 -15.34 15.77
C THR A 70 -1.30 -14.66 16.24
N GLN A 71 -1.60 -14.58 17.53
CA GLN A 71 -2.80 -13.85 18.02
C GLN A 71 -2.88 -12.38 17.55
N SER A 72 -1.74 -11.73 17.32
CA SER A 72 -1.70 -10.31 16.94
C SER A 72 -1.00 -10.05 15.61
N ARG A 73 -0.46 -11.09 14.94
CA ARG A 73 0.18 -10.95 13.62
C ARG A 73 -0.68 -11.56 12.53
N GLN A 74 -0.92 -10.77 11.50
CA GLN A 74 -1.72 -11.06 10.32
C GLN A 74 -0.89 -10.74 9.08
N VAL A 75 -1.08 -11.54 8.04
CA VAL A 75 -0.54 -11.30 6.71
C VAL A 75 -1.66 -11.36 5.70
N GLY A 76 -1.77 -10.34 4.86
CA GLY A 76 -2.67 -10.30 3.72
C GLY A 76 -1.86 -10.60 2.47
N LEU A 77 -2.24 -11.65 1.75
CA LEU A 77 -1.66 -12.01 0.47
C LEU A 77 -2.70 -11.72 -0.61
N ILE A 78 -2.36 -10.82 -1.52
CA ILE A 78 -3.31 -10.26 -2.47
C ILE A 78 -2.72 -10.38 -3.86
N VAL A 79 -3.49 -10.90 -4.80
CA VAL A 79 -3.05 -11.08 -6.18
C VAL A 79 -4.12 -10.59 -7.15
N GLY A 80 -3.70 -10.24 -8.36
CA GLY A 80 -4.60 -9.97 -9.47
C GLY A 80 -3.85 -9.63 -10.74
N MET A 81 -4.54 -9.09 -11.72
CA MET A 81 -3.97 -8.82 -13.04
C MET A 81 -4.54 -7.58 -13.71
N ALA A 82 -3.72 -6.94 -14.55
CA ALA A 82 -4.14 -5.94 -15.53
C ALA A 82 -3.42 -6.24 -16.85
N GLY A 83 -4.17 -6.44 -17.93
CA GLY A 83 -3.60 -6.98 -19.18
C GLY A 83 -2.94 -8.35 -18.96
N ASN A 84 -1.69 -8.50 -19.39
CA ASN A 84 -0.89 -9.71 -19.17
C ASN A 84 -0.01 -9.65 -17.90
N SER A 85 -0.06 -8.55 -17.16
CA SER A 85 0.79 -8.31 -15.99
C SER A 85 0.13 -8.83 -14.71
N HIS A 86 0.87 -9.61 -13.95
CA HIS A 86 0.40 -10.17 -12.68
C HIS A 86 0.89 -9.31 -11.53
N TRP A 87 -0.02 -8.92 -10.66
CA TRP A 87 0.25 -8.11 -9.49
C TRP A 87 0.13 -8.95 -8.24
N SER A 88 1.03 -8.72 -7.29
CA SER A 88 0.95 -9.29 -5.96
C SER A 88 1.32 -8.26 -4.91
N VAL A 89 0.61 -8.27 -3.79
CA VAL A 89 0.88 -7.45 -2.62
C VAL A 89 0.86 -8.34 -1.39
N ALA A 90 1.90 -8.27 -0.57
CA ALA A 90 1.89 -8.77 0.79
C ALA A 90 1.76 -7.58 1.76
N ILE A 91 0.86 -7.70 2.74
CA ILE A 91 0.68 -6.72 3.81
C ILE A 91 0.87 -7.40 5.14
N GLU A 92 1.87 -6.96 5.91
CA GLU A 92 2.12 -7.49 7.25
C GLU A 92 1.91 -6.42 8.31
N ASN A 93 1.18 -6.76 9.37
CA ASN A 93 1.02 -5.85 10.50
C ASN A 93 2.17 -5.97 11.52
N ASP A 94 2.47 -4.87 12.21
CA ASP A 94 3.27 -4.87 13.43
C ASP A 94 2.60 -4.05 14.54
N PRO A 95 1.79 -4.67 15.40
CA PRO A 95 1.09 -3.96 16.47
C PRO A 95 1.99 -3.28 17.50
N ARG A 96 3.26 -3.73 17.64
CA ARG A 96 4.22 -3.09 18.58
C ARG A 96 4.62 -1.72 18.06
N ASP A 97 4.87 -1.64 16.76
CA ASP A 97 5.28 -0.42 16.07
C ASP A 97 4.10 0.33 15.45
N ARG A 98 2.88 -0.20 15.57
CA ARG A 98 1.65 0.29 14.91
C ARG A 98 1.86 0.51 13.42
N SER A 99 2.62 -0.40 12.82
CA SER A 99 3.03 -0.28 11.43
C SER A 99 2.39 -1.35 10.55
N MET A 100 2.34 -1.07 9.26
CA MET A 100 1.92 -1.99 8.22
C MET A 100 2.99 -1.98 7.13
N LEU A 101 3.62 -3.12 6.88
CA LEU A 101 4.59 -3.30 5.81
C LEU A 101 3.87 -3.74 4.54
N PHE A 102 4.18 -3.09 3.43
CA PHE A 102 3.69 -3.44 2.10
C PHE A 102 4.87 -3.86 1.24
N GLU A 103 4.76 -5.06 0.66
CA GLU A 103 5.68 -5.56 -0.36
C GLU A 103 4.87 -5.78 -1.63
N VAL A 104 5.16 -4.99 -2.64
CA VAL A 104 4.42 -4.97 -3.90
C VAL A 104 5.32 -5.51 -4.99
N ALA A 105 4.76 -6.36 -5.85
CA ALA A 105 5.44 -6.86 -7.03
C ALA A 105 4.52 -6.85 -8.24
N CYS A 106 5.10 -6.59 -9.40
CA CYS A 106 4.45 -6.76 -10.70
C CYS A 106 5.33 -7.62 -11.60
N ARG A 107 4.81 -8.77 -12.01
CA ARG A 107 5.39 -9.59 -13.08
C ARG A 107 4.84 -9.10 -14.41
N VAL A 108 5.68 -8.43 -15.18
CA VAL A 108 5.34 -7.94 -16.52
C VAL A 108 5.70 -9.01 -17.54
N ALA A 109 4.70 -9.40 -18.34
CA ALA A 109 4.83 -10.45 -19.35
C ALA A 109 5.24 -9.91 -20.73
N ASP A 110 4.98 -8.63 -21.01
CA ASP A 110 5.19 -8.00 -22.31
C ASP A 110 6.57 -7.31 -22.42
N THR A 111 6.88 -6.74 -23.58
CA THR A 111 8.22 -6.21 -23.92
C THR A 111 8.63 -4.96 -23.18
N GLU A 112 7.70 -4.19 -22.59
CA GLU A 112 8.01 -3.03 -21.77
C GLU A 112 6.87 -2.74 -20.79
N ALA A 113 7.22 -2.39 -19.56
CA ALA A 113 6.27 -1.92 -18.57
C ALA A 113 5.82 -0.48 -18.86
N GLY A 114 4.56 -0.17 -18.61
CA GLY A 114 4.10 1.20 -18.47
C GLY A 114 4.41 1.74 -17.06
N SER A 115 3.47 2.50 -16.50
CA SER A 115 3.61 3.01 -15.13
C SER A 115 3.36 1.91 -14.10
N LEU A 116 4.37 1.55 -13.32
CA LEU A 116 4.24 0.69 -12.15
C LEU A 116 4.19 1.58 -10.92
N THR A 117 3.08 1.61 -10.18
CA THR A 117 2.95 2.49 -9.02
C THR A 117 2.04 1.91 -7.95
N THR A 118 2.16 2.45 -6.74
CA THR A 118 1.07 2.47 -5.77
C THR A 118 0.67 3.91 -5.48
N THR A 119 -0.62 4.22 -5.59
CA THR A 119 -1.12 5.58 -5.45
C THR A 119 -2.21 5.66 -4.40
N TYR A 120 -2.06 6.59 -3.46
CA TYR A 120 -3.07 6.91 -2.46
C TYR A 120 -3.59 8.33 -2.62
N LYS A 121 -4.90 8.50 -2.41
CA LYS A 121 -5.51 9.77 -2.05
C LYS A 121 -5.55 9.91 -0.54
N SER A 122 -4.93 10.96 -0.01
CA SER A 122 -5.00 11.31 1.40
C SER A 122 -6.21 12.20 1.72
N MET A 123 -6.82 11.93 2.86
CA MET A 123 -7.95 12.74 3.38
C MET A 123 -7.49 13.97 4.14
N VAL A 124 -6.19 14.06 4.44
CA VAL A 124 -5.57 15.19 5.12
C VAL A 124 -4.33 15.64 4.33
N PRO A 125 -3.85 16.87 4.54
CA PRO A 125 -2.59 17.31 3.94
C PRO A 125 -1.43 16.39 4.34
N VAL A 126 -0.59 16.08 3.36
CA VAL A 126 0.60 15.25 3.51
C VAL A 126 1.81 16.03 3.02
N LYS A 127 2.97 15.83 3.67
CA LYS A 127 4.22 16.50 3.33
C LYS A 127 5.39 15.54 3.38
N ILE A 128 6.36 15.69 2.48
CA ILE A 128 7.65 15.02 2.60
C ILE A 128 8.40 15.70 3.76
N ILE A 129 8.80 14.91 4.76
CA ILE A 129 9.57 15.38 5.92
C ILE A 129 11.04 14.96 5.84
N ASP A 130 11.31 13.89 5.11
CA ASP A 130 12.67 13.44 4.82
C ASP A 130 12.74 13.02 3.35
N PRO A 131 13.28 13.86 2.46
CA PRO A 131 13.39 13.52 1.06
C PRO A 131 14.44 12.43 0.82
N ILE A 132 15.47 12.28 1.67
CA ILE A 132 16.54 11.30 1.46
C ILE A 132 16.02 9.90 1.80
N GLU A 133 15.42 9.76 2.98
CA GLU A 133 14.81 8.50 3.45
C GLU A 133 13.40 8.26 2.88
N ARG A 134 12.94 9.13 1.97
CA ARG A 134 11.64 9.07 1.30
C ARG A 134 10.50 8.87 2.30
N VAL A 135 10.41 9.79 3.26
CA VAL A 135 9.40 9.79 4.34
C VAL A 135 8.41 10.94 4.14
N ALA A 136 7.13 10.60 4.09
CA ALA A 136 6.02 11.53 4.18
C ALA A 136 5.30 11.44 5.54
N GLU A 137 4.80 12.56 6.01
CA GLU A 137 4.03 12.68 7.25
C GLU A 137 2.65 13.28 6.95
N LEU A 138 1.62 12.72 7.56
CA LEU A 138 0.27 13.26 7.60
C LEU A 138 -0.21 13.34 9.05
N SER A 139 -1.12 14.27 9.35
CA SER A 139 -1.65 14.45 10.71
C SER A 139 -3.16 14.32 10.74
N ILE A 140 -3.67 13.44 11.60
CA ILE A 140 -5.10 13.18 11.77
C ILE A 140 -5.42 13.09 13.26
N ALA A 141 -6.50 13.72 13.72
CA ALA A 141 -6.93 13.67 15.13
C ALA A 141 -5.81 13.95 16.16
N GLY A 142 -4.87 14.86 15.84
CA GLY A 142 -3.71 15.19 16.70
C GLY A 142 -2.60 14.13 16.72
N ARG A 143 -2.65 13.11 15.86
CA ARG A 143 -1.65 12.05 15.71
C ARG A 143 -0.92 12.18 14.38
N LYS A 144 0.33 11.73 14.35
CA LYS A 144 1.20 11.76 13.19
C LYS A 144 1.33 10.37 12.62
N CYS A 145 0.80 10.16 11.43
CA CYS A 145 1.06 8.95 10.66
C CYS A 145 2.14 9.23 9.63
N ARG A 146 2.91 8.21 9.26
CA ARG A 146 4.01 8.32 8.29
C ARG A 146 3.94 7.24 7.24
N ILE A 147 4.38 7.59 6.03
CA ILE A 147 4.68 6.66 4.95
C ILE A 147 6.18 6.73 4.73
N LYS A 148 6.87 5.58 4.78
CA LYS A 148 8.30 5.49 4.49
C LYS A 148 8.51 4.45 3.40
N VAL A 149 9.20 4.82 2.32
CA VAL A 149 9.70 3.83 1.36
C VAL A 149 10.80 3.01 2.02
N GLU A 150 10.77 1.70 1.84
CA GLU A 150 11.81 0.80 2.33
C GLU A 150 12.58 0.21 1.15
N SER A 151 13.85 -0.10 1.38
CA SER A 151 14.66 -0.78 0.37
C SER A 151 14.15 -2.22 0.18
N THR A 152 14.08 -2.65 -1.08
CA THR A 152 13.90 -4.06 -1.46
C THR A 152 15.19 -4.87 -1.31
N GLY A 153 16.27 -4.26 -0.81
CA GLY A 153 17.62 -4.83 -0.76
C GLY A 153 18.38 -4.70 -2.07
N ARG A 154 17.82 -4.00 -3.06
CA ARG A 154 18.41 -3.72 -4.36
C ARG A 154 18.35 -2.22 -4.64
N GLY A 155 19.33 -1.73 -5.40
CA GLY A 155 19.32 -0.37 -5.94
C GLY A 155 19.20 0.76 -4.91
N GLU A 156 18.75 1.92 -5.41
CA GLU A 156 18.36 3.07 -4.60
C GLU A 156 16.95 2.89 -4.02
N LEU A 157 16.55 3.75 -3.09
CA LEU A 157 15.17 3.77 -2.60
C LEU A 157 14.22 4.23 -3.72
N ASP A 158 13.08 3.55 -3.79
CA ASP A 158 11.99 3.90 -4.69
C ASP A 158 11.49 5.34 -4.49
N GLU A 159 10.89 5.89 -5.54
CA GLU A 159 10.50 7.28 -5.54
C GLU A 159 9.20 7.48 -4.75
N LEU A 160 9.17 8.53 -3.93
CA LEU A 160 7.96 9.00 -3.25
C LEU A 160 7.64 10.42 -3.73
N LYS A 161 6.50 10.57 -4.40
CA LYS A 161 5.99 11.86 -4.88
C LYS A 161 4.71 12.25 -4.15
N ILE A 162 4.53 13.56 -3.95
CA ILE A 162 3.30 14.16 -3.43
C ILE A 162 2.85 15.26 -4.39
N ASP A 163 1.63 15.15 -4.89
CA ASP A 163 0.93 16.21 -5.63
C ASP A 163 -0.41 16.52 -4.96
N GLY A 164 -0.48 17.64 -4.26
CA GLY A 164 -1.60 17.95 -3.37
C GLY A 164 -1.79 16.87 -2.30
N ASN A 165 -2.91 16.14 -2.37
CA ASN A 165 -3.20 15.02 -1.48
C ASN A 165 -2.97 13.65 -2.15
N ILE A 166 -2.40 13.60 -3.34
CA ILE A 166 -2.05 12.36 -4.02
C ILE A 166 -0.63 11.98 -3.65
N ILE A 167 -0.45 10.75 -3.19
CA ILE A 167 0.83 10.16 -2.83
C ILE A 167 1.09 9.04 -3.82
N THR A 168 2.23 9.07 -4.50
CA THR A 168 2.62 8.04 -5.47
C THR A 168 3.96 7.46 -5.07
N ILE A 169 4.03 6.13 -5.03
CA ILE A 169 5.26 5.35 -4.83
C ILE A 169 5.56 4.65 -6.15
N THR A 170 6.76 4.86 -6.68
CA THR A 170 7.18 4.36 -8.00
C THR A 170 8.49 3.60 -7.86
N PRO A 171 8.58 2.33 -8.29
CA PRO A 171 9.84 1.61 -8.31
C PRO A 171 10.83 2.33 -9.23
N THR A 172 12.07 2.47 -8.77
CA THR A 172 13.13 3.13 -9.56
C THR A 172 14.00 2.14 -10.32
N GLU A 173 14.10 0.91 -9.83
CA GLU A 173 14.88 -0.14 -10.47
C GLU A 173 14.02 -0.85 -11.52
N MET A 174 14.41 -0.71 -12.80
CA MET A 174 13.77 -1.37 -13.92
C MET A 174 14.72 -2.38 -14.56
N PRO A 175 14.22 -3.57 -14.95
CA PRO A 175 15.03 -4.60 -15.59
C PRO A 175 15.40 -4.21 -17.02
N GLU A 176 16.59 -4.61 -17.47
CA GLU A 176 17.06 -4.35 -18.85
C GLU A 176 16.30 -5.17 -19.91
N THR A 177 15.70 -6.30 -19.51
CA THR A 177 14.98 -7.21 -20.40
C THR A 177 13.73 -7.76 -19.73
N TRP A 178 12.74 -8.13 -20.56
CA TRP A 178 11.45 -8.66 -20.14
C TRP A 178 11.25 -10.08 -20.73
N PRO A 179 10.46 -10.96 -20.08
CA PRO A 179 9.60 -10.71 -18.92
C PRO A 179 10.37 -10.71 -17.59
N ALA A 180 9.99 -9.80 -16.69
CA ALA A 180 10.68 -9.56 -15.43
C ALA A 180 9.69 -9.17 -14.32
N THR A 181 10.15 -9.29 -13.07
CA THR A 181 9.39 -8.89 -11.88
C THR A 181 10.01 -7.62 -11.32
N VAL A 182 9.21 -6.60 -11.13
CA VAL A 182 9.59 -5.35 -10.46
C VAL A 182 8.95 -5.35 -9.09
N GLU A 183 9.71 -4.95 -8.07
CA GLU A 183 9.30 -4.98 -6.67
C GLU A 183 9.55 -3.60 -6.05
N TRP A 184 8.65 -3.15 -5.18
CA TRP A 184 8.84 -1.98 -4.33
C TRP A 184 8.25 -2.23 -2.96
N LYS A 185 8.77 -1.52 -1.97
CA LYS A 185 8.44 -1.75 -0.56
C LYS A 185 8.24 -0.44 0.17
N TYR A 186 7.24 -0.42 1.04
CA TYR A 186 7.00 0.74 1.90
C TYR A 186 6.29 0.33 3.18
N ARG A 187 6.34 1.22 4.17
CA ARG A 187 5.72 1.01 5.47
C ARG A 187 4.87 2.22 5.86
N LEU A 188 3.68 1.93 6.37
CA LEU A 188 2.83 2.90 7.05
C LEU A 188 3.07 2.79 8.55
N PHE A 189 3.14 3.93 9.23
CA PHE A 189 3.24 4.03 10.69
C PHE A 189 2.09 4.86 11.23
N GLY A 190 1.45 4.37 12.29
CA GLY A 190 0.42 5.05 13.06
C GLY A 190 0.96 5.81 14.27
#